data_AF-A0A0S8H384-F1
#
_entry.id   AF-A0A0S8H384-F1
#
_cell.length_a   1.000
_cell.length_b   1.000
_cell.length_c   1.000
_cell.angle_alpha   90.00
_cell.angle_beta   90.00
_cell.angle_gamma   90.00
#
_symmetry.space_group_name_H-M   'P 1'
#
loop_
_entity.id
_entity.type
_entity.pdbx_description
1 polymer ?
#
loop_
_entity_poly.entity_id
_entity_poly.type
_entity_poly.pdbx_seq_one_letter_code
_entity_poly.pdbx_strand_id
1 'polypeptide(L)'
;GRFGESALTTNATMTSRQTRRFCKLDTAGETLLKQAMTELGLSARAHDKVLRIARTIADMEGNENIQAHHLAEAVQYRRLDRRL
;
A
#
# COMPACT_ATOMS: atom_id res chain seq x y z
N GLY A 1 13.29 -2.87 13.46
CA GLY A 1 12.45 -2.66 12.25
C GLY A 1 10.98 -2.76 12.60
N ARG A 2 10.07 -2.35 11.70
CA ARG A 2 8.61 -2.29 11.92
C ARG A 2 7.97 -3.58 12.49
N PHE A 3 8.59 -4.74 12.24
CA PHE A 3 8.08 -6.06 12.61
C PHE A 3 8.73 -6.71 13.84
N GLY A 4 9.57 -5.98 14.59
CA GLY A 4 10.34 -6.56 15.71
C GLY A 4 11.48 -7.47 15.25
N GLU A 5 11.98 -8.33 16.14
CA GLU A 5 13.11 -9.26 15.91
C GLU A 5 12.76 -10.49 15.04
N SER A 6 11.85 -10.34 14.08
CA SER A 6 11.62 -11.37 13.06
C SER A 6 12.38 -11.01 11.80
N ALA A 7 13.52 -11.68 11.58
CA ALA A 7 14.46 -11.39 10.49
C ALA A 7 13.89 -11.57 9.06
N LEU A 8 12.65 -12.07 8.91
CA LEU A 8 12.07 -12.46 7.62
C LEU A 8 10.73 -11.77 7.29
N THR A 9 10.28 -10.78 8.07
CA THR A 9 9.02 -10.08 7.76
C THR A 9 9.27 -8.86 6.88
N THR A 10 8.61 -8.79 5.72
CA THR A 10 8.67 -7.64 4.80
C THR A 10 7.29 -7.00 4.68
N ASN A 11 7.23 -5.79 4.11
CA ASN A 11 5.94 -5.16 3.81
C ASN A 11 5.07 -6.06 2.91
N ALA A 12 5.67 -6.82 1.99
CA ALA A 12 4.96 -7.73 1.09
C ALA A 12 4.29 -8.92 1.78
N THR A 13 4.74 -9.30 2.99
CA THR A 13 4.19 -10.43 3.75
C THR A 13 3.28 -10.01 4.91
N MET A 14 2.95 -8.72 5.02
CA MET A 14 2.00 -8.23 6.03
C MET A 14 0.65 -8.97 5.96
N THR A 15 0.17 -9.41 7.11
CA THR A 15 -1.22 -9.83 7.35
C THR A 15 -2.17 -8.63 7.26
N SER A 16 -3.47 -8.84 7.01
CA SER A 16 -4.44 -7.72 6.99
C SER A 16 -4.49 -6.93 8.31
N ARG A 17 -4.22 -7.58 9.46
CA ARG A 17 -4.08 -6.89 10.75
C ARG A 17 -2.87 -5.95 10.77
N GLN A 18 -1.72 -6.40 10.25
CA GLN A 18 -0.52 -5.58 10.15
C GLN A 18 -0.69 -4.45 9.12
N THR A 19 -1.32 -4.73 7.97
CA THR A 19 -1.64 -3.72 6.96
C THR A 19 -2.46 -2.58 7.57
N ARG A 20 -3.54 -2.90 8.31
CA ARG A 20 -4.34 -1.86 9.01
C ARG A 20 -3.54 -1.08 10.06
N ARG A 21 -2.58 -1.73 10.73
CA ARG A 21 -1.74 -1.09 11.74
C ARG A 21 -0.72 -0.13 11.14
N PHE A 22 -0.07 -0.55 10.05
CA PHE A 22 1.13 0.09 9.52
C PHE A 22 0.91 0.86 8.22
N CYS A 23 -0.22 0.68 7.55
CA CYS A 23 -0.57 1.37 6.32
C CYS A 23 -1.76 2.30 6.55
N LYS A 24 -1.76 3.02 7.69
CA LYS A 24 -2.74 4.08 7.93
C LYS A 24 -2.59 5.17 6.88
N LEU A 25 -3.71 5.67 6.42
CA LEU A 25 -3.82 6.75 5.45
C LEU A 25 -4.47 7.96 6.12
N ASP A 26 -4.19 9.14 5.59
CA ASP A 26 -4.99 10.32 5.85
C ASP A 26 -6.23 10.34 4.94
N THR A 27 -7.10 11.33 5.13
CA THR A 27 -8.34 11.47 4.34
C THR A 27 -8.08 11.57 2.84
N ALA A 28 -6.99 12.22 2.43
CA ALA A 28 -6.60 12.33 1.03
C ALA A 28 -6.23 10.97 0.44
N GLY A 29 -5.40 10.19 1.14
CA GLY A 29 -5.01 8.86 0.74
C GLY A 29 -6.19 7.88 0.69
N GLU A 30 -7.09 7.92 1.67
CA GLU A 30 -8.29 7.09 1.68
C GLU A 30 -9.19 7.38 0.48
N THR A 31 -9.38 8.67 0.16
CA THR A 31 -10.20 9.10 -0.98
C THR A 31 -9.60 8.63 -2.31
N LEU A 32 -8.29 8.83 -2.50
CA LEU A 32 -7.59 8.40 -3.70
C LEU A 32 -7.66 6.88 -3.88
N LEU A 33 -7.39 6.12 -2.82
CA LEU A 33 -7.43 4.66 -2.89
C LEU A 33 -8.84 4.16 -3.20
N LYS A 34 -9.87 4.74 -2.57
CA LYS A 34 -11.26 4.39 -2.84
C LYS A 34 -11.65 4.65 -4.30
N GLN A 35 -11.31 5.81 -4.84
CA GLN A 35 -11.53 6.14 -6.26
C GLN A 35 -10.84 5.13 -7.17
N ALA A 36 -9.56 4.86 -6.93
CA ALA A 36 -8.79 3.88 -7.72
C ALA A 36 -9.40 2.47 -7.65
N MET A 37 -9.91 2.05 -6.48
CA MET A 37 -10.58 0.75 -6.35
C MET A 37 -11.85 0.66 -7.20
N THR A 38 -12.67 1.72 -7.19
CA THR A 38 -13.91 1.80 -7.97
C THR A 38 -13.61 1.82 -9.46
N GLU A 39 -12.70 2.69 -9.91
CA GLU A 39 -12.37 2.83 -11.34
C GLU A 39 -11.74 1.58 -11.95
N LEU A 40 -10.92 0.86 -11.18
CA LEU A 40 -10.16 -0.29 -11.66
C LEU A 40 -10.80 -1.65 -11.32
N GLY A 41 -11.93 -1.64 -10.62
CA GLY A 41 -12.59 -2.86 -10.13
C GLY A 41 -11.66 -3.71 -9.26
N LEU A 42 -10.92 -3.09 -8.34
CA LEU A 42 -9.97 -3.80 -7.49
C LEU A 42 -10.70 -4.52 -6.34
N SER A 43 -10.33 -5.79 -6.12
CA SER A 43 -10.80 -6.54 -4.95
C SER A 43 -10.15 -6.06 -3.65
N ALA A 44 -10.70 -6.46 -2.51
CA ALA A 44 -10.11 -6.21 -1.19
C ALA A 44 -8.67 -6.75 -1.07
N ARG A 45 -8.35 -7.88 -1.72
CA ARG A 45 -6.99 -8.40 -1.78
C ARG A 45 -6.05 -7.50 -2.60
N ALA A 46 -6.56 -6.91 -3.67
CA ALA A 46 -5.80 -5.96 -4.47
C ALA A 46 -5.53 -4.67 -3.70
N HIS A 47 -6.52 -4.17 -2.95
CA HIS A 47 -6.38 -3.06 -1.99
C HIS A 47 -5.23 -3.32 -0.99
N ASP A 48 -5.23 -4.47 -0.31
CA ASP A 48 -4.17 -4.80 0.66
C ASP A 48 -2.78 -4.87 -0.01
N LYS A 49 -2.70 -5.28 -1.28
CA LYS A 49 -1.43 -5.23 -2.02
C LYS A 49 -1.02 -3.80 -2.39
N VAL A 50 -1.96 -2.92 -2.77
CA VAL A 50 -1.66 -1.49 -3.02
C VAL A 50 -1.10 -0.84 -1.76
N LEU A 51 -1.73 -1.05 -0.60
CA LEU A 51 -1.25 -0.52 0.68
C LEU A 51 0.17 -0.99 1.01
N ARG A 52 0.47 -2.27 0.80
CA ARG A 52 1.80 -2.83 1.07
C ARG A 52 2.86 -2.28 0.12
N ILE A 53 2.53 -2.04 -1.15
CA ILE A 53 3.44 -1.41 -2.11
C ILE A 53 3.66 0.07 -1.73
N ALA A 54 2.59 0.83 -1.47
CA ALA A 54 2.68 2.21 -1.05
C ALA A 54 3.52 2.37 0.23
N ARG A 55 3.43 1.41 1.16
CA ARG A 55 4.28 1.35 2.35
C ARG A 55 5.75 1.13 2.01
N THR A 56 6.05 0.23 1.09
CA THR A 56 7.44 0.04 0.62
C THR A 56 7.99 1.31 -0.01
N ILE A 57 7.21 2.00 -0.84
CA ILE A 57 7.64 3.27 -1.45
C ILE A 57 7.92 4.31 -0.36
N ALA A 58 6.99 4.48 0.60
CA ALA A 58 7.17 5.38 1.73
C ALA A 58 8.46 5.07 2.52
N ASP A 59 8.74 3.80 2.78
CA ASP A 59 9.95 3.39 3.49
C ASP A 59 11.23 3.70 2.69
N MET A 60 11.20 3.50 1.37
CA MET A 60 12.34 3.81 0.49
C MET A 60 12.63 5.32 0.46
N GLU A 61 11.59 6.15 0.58
CA GLU A 61 11.72 7.61 0.67
C GLU A 61 12.02 8.11 2.09
N GLY A 62 12.08 7.23 3.10
CA GLY A 62 12.27 7.62 4.49
C GLY A 62 11.04 8.28 5.14
N ASN A 63 9.87 8.15 4.53
CA ASN A 63 8.61 8.73 5.00
C ASN A 63 7.90 7.81 6.01
N GLU A 64 7.67 8.31 7.22
CA GLU A 64 6.94 7.55 8.26
C GLU A 64 5.48 7.27 7.86
N ASN A 65 4.85 8.23 7.18
CA ASN A 65 3.46 8.16 6.75
C ASN A 65 3.34 7.89 5.25
N ILE A 66 2.35 7.08 4.85
CA ILE A 66 2.00 6.98 3.43
C ILE A 66 1.32 8.29 3.04
N GLN A 67 1.92 8.97 2.07
CA GLN A 67 1.35 10.12 1.40
C GLN A 67 0.58 9.68 0.14
N ALA A 68 -0.25 10.59 -0.38
CA ALA A 68 -1.04 10.34 -1.58
C ALA A 68 -0.20 9.94 -2.81
N HIS A 69 1.02 10.47 -2.97
CA HIS A 69 1.89 10.14 -4.11
C HIS A 69 2.37 8.68 -4.08
N HIS A 70 2.72 8.15 -2.90
CA HIS A 70 3.09 6.72 -2.78
C HIS A 70 1.93 5.80 -3.19
N LEU A 71 0.67 6.19 -2.88
CA LEU A 71 -0.51 5.44 -3.30
C LEU A 71 -0.72 5.53 -4.82
N ALA A 72 -0.59 6.74 -5.39
CA ALA A 72 -0.73 6.93 -6.82
C ALA A 72 0.25 6.06 -7.60
N GLU A 73 1.51 6.01 -7.18
CA GLU A 73 2.53 5.16 -7.78
C GLU A 73 2.22 3.67 -7.59
N ALA A 74 1.82 3.25 -6.39
CA ALA A 74 1.41 1.86 -6.14
C ALA A 74 0.23 1.40 -7.02
N VAL A 75 -0.73 2.29 -7.26
CA VAL A 75 -1.87 2.04 -8.18
C VAL A 75 -1.39 1.96 -9.63
N GLN A 76 -0.48 2.84 -10.05
CA GLN A 76 0.10 2.79 -11.40
C GLN A 76 0.83 1.48 -11.68
N TYR A 77 1.64 0.99 -10.73
CA TYR A 77 2.27 -0.33 -10.86
C TYR A 77 1.25 -1.45 -11.07
N ARG A 78 0.08 -1.36 -10.42
CA ARG A 78 -1.00 -2.35 -10.64
C ARG A 78 -1.66 -2.26 -12.01
N ARG A 79 -1.77 -1.07 -12.58
CA ARG A 79 -2.27 -0.90 -13.96
C ARG A 79 -1.29 -1.54 -14.95
N LEU A 80 0.01 -1.42 -14.70
CA LEU A 80 1.07 -2.02 -15.53
C LEU A 80 1.09 -3.55 -15.41
N ASP A 81 1.04 -4.09 -14.18
CA ASP A 81 1.00 -5.54 -13.86
C ASP A 81 -0.19 -6.25 -14.52
N ARG A 82 -1.32 -5.56 -14.74
CA ARG A 82 -2.52 -6.13 -15.40
C ARG A 82 -2.43 -6.10 -16.95
N ARG A 83 -1.47 -5.38 -17.53
CA ARG A 83 -1.27 -5.27 -18.98
C ARG A 83 -0.24 -6.24 -19.55
N LEU A 84 0.50 -6.93 -18.68
CA LEU A 84 1.43 -8.01 -19.02
C LEU A 84 0.70 -9.35 -18.95
#